data_AF-A0ABD5DFT2-F1
#
_entry.id   AF-A0ABD5DFT2-F1
#
_cell.length_a   1.000
_cell.length_b   1.000
_cell.length_c   1.000
_cell.angle_alpha   90.00
_cell.angle_beta   90.00
_cell.angle_gamma   90.00
#
_symmetry.space_group_name_H-M   'P 1'
#
loop_
_entity.id
_entity.type
_entity.pdbx_description
1 polymer ?
#
loop_
_entity_poly.entity_id
_entity_poly.type
_entity_poly.pdbx_seq_one_letter_code
_entity_poly.pdbx_strand_id
1 'polypeptide(L)'
;MASYDLVERLNNTFRQIELELQALQQALSDCRLLAGRVFELPAIGKDAEHDPMATIPVVQHIGKTALARALRHYSHLFIQQQSENRSSKAAVRLPGAICLQVTAAEQQDLLARIQHINALKATSE
;
A
#
# COMPACT_ATOMS: atom_id res chain seq x y z
N MET A 1 5.61 19.32 -28.05
CA MET A 1 6.58 18.23 -27.78
C MET A 1 6.88 18.07 -26.30
N ALA A 2 7.22 19.11 -25.54
CA ALA A 2 7.48 18.99 -24.08
C ALA A 2 6.28 18.47 -23.23
N SER A 3 5.04 18.79 -23.64
CA SER A 3 3.84 18.30 -22.96
C SER A 3 3.58 16.80 -23.15
N TYR A 4 3.99 16.23 -24.28
CA TYR A 4 3.82 14.79 -24.58
C TYR A 4 4.83 13.95 -23.80
N ASP A 5 6.07 14.46 -23.66
CA ASP A 5 7.12 13.86 -22.82
C ASP A 5 6.71 13.78 -21.34
N LEU A 6 6.07 14.83 -20.80
CA LEU A 6 5.61 14.82 -19.41
C LEU A 6 4.53 13.75 -19.15
N VAL A 7 3.55 13.63 -20.05
CA VAL A 7 2.49 12.63 -19.94
C VAL A 7 3.05 11.22 -20.05
N GLU A 8 4.01 11.01 -20.96
CA GLU A 8 4.69 9.72 -21.11
C GLU A 8 5.50 9.35 -19.86
N ARG A 9 6.28 10.29 -19.33
CA ARG A 9 7.04 10.11 -18.08
C ARG A 9 6.13 9.77 -16.90
N LEU A 10 5.04 10.50 -16.71
CA LEU A 10 4.07 10.24 -15.65
C LEU A 10 3.50 8.81 -15.74
N ASN A 11 3.01 8.43 -16.93
CA ASN A 11 2.45 7.10 -17.14
C ASN A 11 3.50 5.99 -16.94
N ASN A 12 4.71 6.20 -17.42
CA ASN A 12 5.79 5.22 -17.29
C ASN A 12 6.24 5.07 -15.84
N THR A 13 6.41 6.17 -15.10
CA THR A 13 6.78 6.11 -13.68
C THR A 13 5.69 5.42 -12.85
N PHE A 14 4.40 5.70 -13.11
CA PHE A 14 3.31 5.06 -12.37
C PHE A 14 3.23 3.55 -12.66
N ARG A 15 3.36 3.15 -13.94
CA ARG A 15 3.45 1.73 -14.32
C ARG A 15 4.65 1.02 -13.68
N GLN A 16 5.80 1.70 -13.59
CA GLN A 16 6.96 1.15 -12.89
C GLN A 16 6.68 0.94 -11.40
N ILE A 17 6.02 1.90 -10.73
CA ILE A 17 5.61 1.74 -9.33
C ILE A 17 4.71 0.53 -9.15
N GLU A 18 3.71 0.33 -10.02
CA GLU A 18 2.82 -0.83 -9.97
C GLU A 18 3.57 -2.16 -10.10
N LEU A 19 4.45 -2.28 -11.10
CA LEU A 19 5.24 -3.48 -11.34
C LEU A 19 6.17 -3.80 -10.16
N GLU A 20 6.87 -2.77 -9.65
CA GLU A 20 7.78 -2.92 -8.52
C GLU A 20 7.04 -3.27 -7.21
N LEU A 21 5.85 -2.71 -6.99
CA LEU A 21 5.00 -3.08 -5.85
C LEU A 21 4.52 -4.52 -5.95
N GLN A 22 4.15 -4.99 -7.14
CA GLN A 22 3.75 -6.38 -7.34
C GLN A 22 4.94 -7.34 -7.09
N ALA A 23 6.13 -7.00 -7.58
CA ALA A 23 7.34 -7.77 -7.34
C ALA A 23 7.71 -7.79 -5.85
N LEU A 24 7.63 -6.64 -5.15
CA LEU A 24 7.84 -6.56 -3.72
C LEU A 24 6.81 -7.40 -2.96
N GLN A 25 5.54 -7.34 -3.35
CA GLN A 25 4.48 -8.14 -2.73
C GLN A 25 4.75 -9.65 -2.84
N GLN A 26 5.22 -10.12 -4.00
CA GLN A 26 5.58 -11.51 -4.18
C GLN A 26 6.77 -11.88 -3.26
N ALA A 27 7.85 -11.10 -3.30
CA ALA A 27 9.03 -11.34 -2.47
C ALA A 27 8.71 -11.39 -0.96
N LEU A 28 7.87 -10.47 -0.47
CA LEU A 28 7.44 -10.45 0.93
C LEU A 28 6.52 -11.63 1.30
N SER A 29 5.76 -12.17 0.33
CA SER A 29 4.89 -13.34 0.54
C SER A 29 5.68 -14.63 0.69
N ASP A 30 6.85 -14.70 0.05
CA ASP A 30 7.75 -15.86 0.10
C ASP A 30 8.56 -15.92 1.40
N CYS A 31 8.72 -14.78 2.09
CA CYS A 31 9.38 -14.72 3.39
C CYS A 31 8.55 -15.40 4.50
N ARG A 32 9.25 -16.01 5.47
CA ARG A 32 8.58 -16.62 6.62
C ARG A 32 8.03 -15.55 7.57
N LEU A 33 6.72 -15.56 7.80
CA LEU A 33 6.07 -14.68 8.77
C LEU A 33 6.40 -15.08 10.21
N LEU A 34 6.98 -14.16 10.97
CA LEU A 34 7.24 -14.29 12.41
C LEU A 34 6.05 -13.80 13.22
N ALA A 35 5.55 -12.61 12.87
CA ALA A 35 4.38 -11.99 13.49
C ALA A 35 3.74 -11.04 12.50
N GLY A 36 2.42 -10.88 12.56
CA GLY A 36 1.70 -9.90 11.77
C GLY A 36 0.52 -9.40 12.55
N ARG A 37 0.35 -8.09 12.64
CA ARG A 37 -0.80 -7.46 13.27
C ARG A 37 -1.12 -6.16 12.56
N VAL A 38 -2.32 -6.07 12.00
CA VAL A 38 -2.84 -4.86 11.36
C VAL A 38 -4.25 -4.56 11.87
N PHE A 39 -4.62 -3.30 11.81
CA PHE A 39 -5.89 -2.80 12.32
C PHE A 39 -6.63 -2.13 11.18
N GLU A 40 -7.74 -2.74 10.77
CA GLU A 40 -8.61 -2.20 9.74
C GLU A 40 -9.53 -1.14 10.34
N LEU A 41 -9.53 0.04 9.73
CA LEU A 41 -10.41 1.14 10.07
C LEU A 41 -11.72 1.03 9.27
N PRO A 42 -12.83 1.57 9.80
CA PRO A 42 -14.12 1.56 9.11
C PRO A 42 -14.03 2.35 7.80
N ALA A 43 -14.81 1.91 6.82
CA ALA A 43 -14.97 2.68 5.59
C ALA A 43 -15.74 3.97 5.89
N ILE A 44 -15.26 5.09 5.35
CA ILE A 44 -15.94 6.37 5.42
C ILE A 44 -16.73 6.53 4.11
N GLY A 45 -18.05 6.66 4.23
CA GLY A 45 -18.92 6.99 3.10
C GLY A 45 -18.75 8.46 2.70
N LYS A 46 -19.07 8.78 1.44
CA LYS A 46 -19.02 10.18 0.95
C LYS A 46 -19.88 11.14 1.79
N ASP A 47 -21.00 10.65 2.31
CA ASP A 47 -21.94 11.44 3.11
C ASP A 47 -21.42 11.76 4.52
N ALA A 48 -20.37 11.07 4.98
CA ALA A 48 -19.80 11.18 6.32
C ALA A 48 -18.36 11.76 6.31
N GLU A 49 -17.92 12.37 5.21
CA GLU A 49 -16.55 12.90 5.05
C GLU A 49 -16.19 13.99 6.07
N HIS A 50 -17.20 14.74 6.52
CA HIS A 50 -17.05 15.88 7.41
C HIS A 50 -17.48 15.59 8.84
N ASP A 51 -17.96 14.37 9.10
CA ASP A 51 -18.49 14.01 10.40
C ASP A 51 -17.36 13.89 11.43
N PRO A 52 -17.52 14.50 12.62
CA PRO A 52 -16.51 14.39 13.66
C PRO A 52 -16.44 12.94 14.17
N MET A 53 -15.26 12.33 14.08
CA MET A 53 -15.01 10.98 14.59
C MET A 53 -14.51 11.02 16.03
N ALA A 54 -15.42 10.96 17.01
CA ALA A 54 -15.06 10.90 18.43
C ALA A 54 -14.50 9.53 18.86
N THR A 55 -14.85 8.46 18.15
CA THR A 55 -14.37 7.10 18.42
C THR A 55 -14.23 6.35 17.11
N ILE A 56 -13.11 5.64 16.94
CA ILE A 56 -12.83 4.86 15.72
C ILE A 56 -12.76 3.38 16.11
N PRO A 57 -13.79 2.57 15.85
CA PRO A 57 -13.72 1.14 16.09
C PRO A 57 -12.72 0.52 15.12
N VAL A 58 -11.82 -0.35 15.59
CA VAL A 58 -10.83 -1.01 14.73
C VAL A 58 -11.01 -2.52 14.76
N VAL A 59 -10.84 -3.16 13.61
CA VAL A 59 -10.84 -4.62 13.50
C VAL A 59 -9.40 -5.10 13.43
N GLN A 60 -8.99 -5.90 14.41
CA GLN A 60 -7.65 -6.48 14.43
C GLN A 60 -7.59 -7.72 13.53
N HIS A 61 -6.57 -7.77 12.68
CA HIS A 61 -6.17 -8.96 11.93
C HIS A 61 -4.78 -9.39 12.39
N ILE A 62 -4.57 -10.69 12.53
CA ILE A 62 -3.30 -11.27 12.98
C ILE A 62 -2.78 -12.34 12.01
N GLY A 63 -1.48 -12.63 12.10
CA GLY A 63 -0.83 -13.70 11.35
C GLY A 63 -0.97 -13.54 9.83
N LYS A 64 -1.29 -14.63 9.13
CA LYS A 64 -1.39 -14.63 7.66
C LYS A 64 -2.47 -13.69 7.12
N THR A 65 -3.57 -13.51 7.85
CA THR A 65 -4.62 -12.56 7.48
C THR A 65 -4.11 -11.12 7.50
N ALA A 66 -3.28 -10.80 8.50
CA ALA A 66 -2.64 -9.49 8.57
C ALA A 66 -1.68 -9.25 7.40
N LEU A 67 -0.86 -10.25 7.08
CA LEU A 67 0.06 -10.20 5.94
C LEU A 67 -0.69 -9.98 4.62
N ALA A 68 -1.70 -10.80 4.31
CA ALA A 68 -2.47 -10.68 3.08
C ALA A 68 -3.13 -9.30 2.93
N ARG A 69 -3.68 -8.75 4.03
CA ARG A 69 -4.28 -7.41 4.04
C ARG A 69 -3.25 -6.30 3.86
N ALA A 70 -2.10 -6.38 4.54
CA ALA A 70 -1.01 -5.42 4.37
C ALA A 70 -0.50 -5.38 2.93
N LEU A 71 -0.24 -6.55 2.35
CA LEU A 71 0.26 -6.68 0.98
C LEU A 71 -0.74 -6.15 -0.05
N ARG A 72 -2.03 -6.48 0.09
CA ARG A 72 -3.08 -5.91 -0.76
C ARG A 72 -3.19 -4.39 -0.60
N HIS A 73 -2.94 -3.87 0.60
CA HIS A 73 -3.05 -2.43 0.89
C HIS A 73 -1.97 -1.62 0.17
N TYR A 74 -0.75 -2.15 -0.01
CA TYR A 74 0.31 -1.45 -0.73
C TYR A 74 -0.01 -1.18 -2.20
N SER A 75 -0.79 -2.07 -2.82
CA SER A 75 -1.20 -1.98 -4.23
C SER A 75 -2.58 -1.34 -4.42
N HIS A 76 -3.14 -0.74 -3.36
CA HIS A 76 -4.44 -0.09 -3.37
C HIS A 76 -4.35 1.35 -3.90
N LEU A 77 -4.11 1.49 -5.21
CA LEU A 77 -3.76 2.77 -5.84
C LEU A 77 -4.92 3.46 -6.57
N PHE A 78 -5.99 2.73 -6.89
CA PHE A 78 -7.06 3.21 -7.76
C PHE A 78 -8.43 3.20 -7.10
N ILE A 79 -9.24 4.23 -7.37
CA ILE A 79 -10.61 4.32 -6.83
C ILE A 79 -11.52 3.19 -7.33
N GLN A 80 -11.25 2.63 -8.51
CA GLN A 80 -11.98 1.48 -9.07
C GLN A 80 -11.81 0.20 -8.23
N GLN A 81 -10.84 0.18 -7.31
CA GLN A 81 -10.62 -0.91 -6.37
C GLN A 81 -11.52 -0.77 -5.12
N GLN A 82 -12.35 0.27 -5.04
CA GLN A 82 -13.26 0.59 -3.94
C GLN A 82 -14.70 0.72 -4.43
N SER A 83 -15.65 0.67 -3.49
CA SER A 83 -17.05 0.99 -3.77
C SER A 83 -17.20 2.47 -4.14
N GLU A 84 -18.06 2.78 -5.10
CA GLU A 84 -18.38 4.16 -5.51
C GLU A 84 -18.94 5.03 -4.37
N ASN A 85 -19.52 4.40 -3.35
CA ASN A 85 -20.08 5.08 -2.18
C ASN A 85 -19.03 5.41 -1.11
N ARG A 86 -17.81 4.92 -1.27
CA ARG A 86 -16.68 5.21 -0.38
C ARG A 86 -16.06 6.57 -0.71
N SER A 87 -15.65 7.30 0.31
CA SER A 87 -14.97 8.57 0.14
C SER A 87 -13.66 8.42 -0.63
N SER A 88 -13.42 9.31 -1.59
CA SER A 88 -12.14 9.46 -2.30
C SER A 88 -11.25 10.54 -1.65
N LYS A 89 -11.77 11.28 -0.68
CA LYS A 89 -11.06 12.31 0.08
C LYS A 89 -10.46 11.76 1.37
N ALA A 90 -11.17 10.87 2.05
CA ALA A 90 -10.69 10.21 3.25
C ALA A 90 -9.70 9.09 2.88
N ALA A 91 -8.47 9.19 3.40
CA ALA A 91 -7.46 8.17 3.16
C ALA A 91 -7.88 6.81 3.74
N VAL A 92 -7.77 5.75 2.93
CA VAL A 92 -7.87 4.38 3.44
C VAL A 92 -6.59 4.07 4.19
N ARG A 93 -6.69 3.79 5.49
CA ARG A 93 -5.54 3.51 6.35
C ARG A 93 -5.60 2.09 6.92
N LEU A 94 -4.47 1.42 6.94
CA LEU A 94 -4.28 0.10 7.56
C LEU A 94 -3.04 0.12 8.49
N PRO A 95 -3.12 0.74 9.68
CA PRO A 95 -2.01 0.76 10.63
C PRO A 95 -1.67 -0.65 11.13
N GLY A 96 -0.38 -0.87 11.42
CA GLY A 96 0.11 -2.15 11.92
C GLY A 96 1.55 -2.44 11.51
N ALA A 97 1.98 -3.67 11.75
CA ALA A 97 3.30 -4.16 11.38
C ALA A 97 3.25 -5.63 10.95
N ILE A 98 4.13 -5.97 10.00
CA ILE A 98 4.46 -7.33 9.61
C ILE A 98 5.94 -7.57 9.90
N CYS A 99 6.25 -8.67 10.57
CA CYS A 99 7.60 -9.07 10.94
C CYS A 99 7.93 -10.36 10.18
N LEU A 100 8.91 -10.28 9.29
CA LEU A 100 9.33 -11.37 8.42
C LEU A 100 10.73 -11.81 8.83
N GLN A 101 10.98 -13.11 8.75
CA GLN A 101 12.32 -13.67 8.83
C GLN A 101 12.94 -13.63 7.44
N VAL A 102 14.15 -13.08 7.37
CA VAL A 102 14.94 -12.93 6.15
C VAL A 102 16.40 -13.24 6.45
N THR A 103 17.12 -13.72 5.44
CA THR A 103 18.58 -13.77 5.43
C THR A 103 19.17 -12.38 5.19
N ALA A 104 20.48 -12.21 5.41
CA ALA A 104 21.15 -10.94 5.16
C ALA A 104 21.06 -10.50 3.68
N ALA A 105 21.16 -11.46 2.75
CA ALA A 105 21.03 -11.19 1.31
C ALA A 105 19.61 -10.73 0.96
N GLU A 106 18.58 -11.48 1.40
CA GLU A 106 17.18 -11.11 1.17
C GLU A 106 16.84 -9.75 1.80
N GLN A 107 17.38 -9.45 2.99
CA GLN A 107 17.19 -8.15 3.62
C GLN A 107 17.73 -7.00 2.76
N GLN A 108 18.93 -7.17 2.21
CA GLN A 108 19.54 -6.15 1.34
C GLN A 108 18.72 -5.94 0.07
N ASP A 109 18.31 -7.02 -0.58
CA ASP A 109 17.51 -6.97 -1.81
C ASP A 109 16.13 -6.30 -1.58
N LEU A 110 15.46 -6.66 -0.48
CA LEU A 110 14.18 -6.07 -0.09
C LEU A 110 14.31 -4.58 0.22
N LEU A 111 15.35 -4.18 0.96
CA LEU A 111 15.59 -2.77 1.29
C LEU A 111 15.89 -1.95 0.04
N ALA A 112 16.73 -2.47 -0.87
CA ALA A 112 17.03 -1.80 -2.13
C ALA A 112 15.76 -1.60 -2.97
N ARG A 113 14.89 -2.62 -3.05
CA ARG A 113 13.61 -2.52 -3.76
C ARG A 113 12.66 -1.50 -3.10
N ILE A 114 12.55 -1.50 -1.78
CA ILE A 114 11.73 -0.52 -1.04
C ILE A 114 12.22 0.92 -1.31
N GLN A 115 13.54 1.13 -1.27
CA GLN A 115 14.13 2.44 -1.58
C GLN A 115 13.85 2.86 -3.02
N HIS A 116 13.96 1.93 -3.98
CA HIS A 116 13.65 2.20 -5.38
C HIS A 116 12.19 2.62 -5.58
N ILE A 117 11.23 1.89 -4.99
CA ILE A 117 9.81 2.25 -5.03
C ILE A 117 9.57 3.64 -4.44
N ASN A 118 10.18 3.94 -3.30
CA ASN A 118 10.03 5.25 -2.65
C ASN A 118 10.62 6.38 -3.51
N ALA A 119 11.74 6.14 -4.22
CA ALA A 119 12.30 7.11 -5.16
C ALA A 119 11.39 7.35 -6.37
N LEU A 120 10.78 6.29 -6.92
CA LEU A 120 9.79 6.43 -8.00
C LEU A 120 8.56 7.21 -7.54
N LYS A 121 8.07 6.96 -6.32
CA LYS A 121 6.97 7.72 -5.71
C LYS A 121 7.33 9.20 -5.55
N ALA A 122 8.50 9.51 -5.01
CA ALA A 122 8.97 10.90 -4.88
C ALA A 122 9.15 11.62 -6.23
N THR A 123 9.46 10.87 -7.31
CA THR A 123 9.53 11.44 -8.67
C THR A 123 8.14 11.74 -9.25
N SER A 124 7.09 11.13 -8.70
CA SER A 124 5.70 11.29 -9.14
C SER A 124 4.90 12.32 -8.31
N GLU A 125 5.46 12.78 -7.18
CA GLU A 125 4.90 13.86 -6.33
C GLU A 125 5.13 15.25 -6.95
#